data_AF-A0A3M8FPB7-F1
#
_entry.id   AF-A0A3M8FPB7-F1
#
_cell.length_a   1.000
_cell.length_b   1.000
_cell.length_c   1.000
_cell.angle_alpha   90.00
_cell.angle_beta   90.00
_cell.angle_gamma   90.00
#
_symmetry.space_group_name_H-M   'P 1'
#
loop_
_entity.id
_entity.type
_entity.pdbx_description
1 polymer ?
#
loop_
_entity_poly.entity_id
_entity_poly.type
_entity_poly.pdbx_seq_one_letter_code
_entity_poly.pdbx_strand_id
1 'polypeptide(L)'
;MKYFLQFALLFTLLIGCTNNDAQSDFERQAFGEPNGITQTDENGNIIGDPDSDDWRTSPFYAGLAEINPIFPNPVLYGSNGATLDVFLNGTPLTSVLELGYFDFQNRWTQVQRVDGITDFSQNPLIVSPASFGSNASLARGTYRLVLLDGNQRVITYGDIEIE
;
A
#
# COMPACT_ATOMS: atom_id res chain seq x y z
N MET A 1 37.64 16.80 -37.78
CA MET A 1 37.63 16.07 -36.50
C MET A 1 36.94 16.88 -35.38
N LYS A 2 35.79 17.52 -35.64
CA LYS A 2 35.07 18.37 -34.66
C LYS A 2 33.64 17.90 -34.33
N TYR A 3 33.12 16.91 -35.05
CA TYR A 3 31.76 16.39 -34.86
C TYR A 3 31.73 15.06 -34.08
N PHE A 4 32.88 14.42 -33.85
CA PHE A 4 32.94 13.14 -33.14
C PHE A 4 32.71 13.30 -31.63
N LEU A 5 32.99 14.49 -31.08
CA LEU A 5 32.81 14.78 -29.65
C LEU A 5 31.37 15.17 -29.28
N GLN A 6 30.54 15.56 -30.25
CA GLN A 6 29.13 15.92 -30.00
C GLN A 6 28.20 14.69 -29.98
N PHE A 7 28.62 13.56 -30.54
CA PHE A 7 27.80 12.33 -30.53
C PHE A 7 27.96 11.53 -29.22
N ALA A 8 29.04 11.77 -28.45
CA ALA A 8 29.32 11.05 -27.21
C ALA A 8 28.53 11.57 -25.99
N LEU A 9 27.96 12.79 -26.06
CA LEU A 9 27.20 13.39 -24.95
C LEU A 9 25.70 13.05 -24.98
N LEU A 10 25.20 12.49 -26.09
CA LEU A 10 23.79 12.09 -26.22
C LEU A 10 23.53 10.63 -25.79
N PHE A 11 24.59 9.88 -25.46
CA PHE A 11 24.49 8.45 -25.14
C PHE A 11 24.48 8.14 -23.63
N THR A 12 24.68 9.15 -22.76
CA THR A 12 24.71 8.98 -21.30
C THR A 12 23.37 9.22 -20.61
N LEU A 13 22.29 9.46 -21.37
CA LEU A 13 20.93 9.62 -20.83
C LEU A 13 20.09 8.33 -20.86
N LEU A 14 20.71 7.18 -21.19
CA LEU A 14 20.05 5.87 -21.24
C LEU A 14 20.59 4.90 -20.18
N ILE A 15 20.97 5.39 -19.00
CA ILE A 15 21.13 4.52 -17.83
C ILE A 15 19.71 4.15 -17.40
N GLY A 16 19.22 3.03 -17.94
CA GLY A 16 17.83 2.61 -17.83
C GLY A 16 17.41 2.38 -16.39
N CYS A 17 16.32 3.02 -15.98
CA CYS A 17 15.45 2.49 -14.93
C CYS A 17 15.10 1.05 -15.30
N THR A 18 15.69 0.08 -14.61
CA THR A 18 15.16 -1.28 -14.67
C THR A 18 13.93 -1.32 -13.75
N ASN A 19 12.86 -2.01 -14.15
CA ASN A 19 11.66 -2.15 -13.29
C ASN A 19 11.98 -2.72 -11.90
N ASN A 20 13.11 -3.42 -11.78
CA ASN A 20 13.59 -3.97 -10.52
C ASN A 20 13.96 -2.88 -9.50
N ASP A 21 14.56 -1.78 -9.95
CA ASP A 21 14.94 -0.67 -9.07
C ASP A 21 13.69 0.06 -8.55
N ALA A 22 12.69 0.26 -9.41
CA ALA A 22 11.42 0.88 -9.03
C ALA A 22 10.65 0.05 -8.00
N GLN A 23 10.61 -1.28 -8.17
CA GLN A 23 9.97 -2.18 -7.21
C GLN A 23 10.73 -2.19 -5.87
N SER A 24 12.07 -2.26 -5.91
CA SER A 24 12.89 -2.23 -4.69
C SER A 24 12.73 -0.92 -3.91
N ASP A 25 12.65 0.21 -4.62
CA ASP A 25 12.40 1.52 -4.01
C ASP A 25 11.01 1.61 -3.40
N PHE A 26 9.99 1.05 -4.07
CA PHE A 26 8.63 0.95 -3.55
C PHE A 26 8.58 0.15 -2.25
N GLU A 27 9.20 -1.02 -2.21
CA GLU A 27 9.22 -1.89 -1.03
C GLU A 27 9.95 -1.23 0.14
N ARG A 28 11.04 -0.50 -0.14
CA ARG A 28 11.74 0.27 0.90
C ARG A 28 10.85 1.34 1.52
N GLN A 29 9.99 1.98 0.74
CA GLN A 29 9.02 2.96 1.24
C GLN A 29 7.88 2.28 2.01
N ALA A 30 7.40 1.13 1.53
CA ALA A 30 6.36 0.34 2.18
C ALA A 30 6.72 -0.08 3.62
N PHE A 31 7.99 -0.34 3.89
CA PHE A 31 8.49 -0.69 5.22
C PHE A 31 9.12 0.49 5.99
N GLY A 32 8.92 1.72 5.50
CA GLY A 32 9.32 2.94 6.20
C GLY A 32 8.35 3.34 7.31
N GLU A 33 8.66 4.42 8.01
CA GLU A 33 7.78 4.99 9.03
C GLU A 33 6.53 5.64 8.39
N PRO A 34 5.36 5.58 9.06
CA PRO A 34 4.16 6.30 8.63
C PRO A 34 4.43 7.80 8.52
N ASN A 35 3.86 8.46 7.52
CA ASN A 35 4.06 9.88 7.26
C ASN A 35 2.85 10.46 6.50
N GLY A 36 1.88 10.99 7.24
CA GLY A 36 0.65 11.51 6.65
C GLY A 36 -0.43 10.45 6.53
N ILE A 37 -1.61 10.86 6.09
CA ILE A 37 -2.72 9.96 5.72
C ILE A 37 -3.49 10.58 4.56
N THR A 38 -3.99 9.75 3.66
CA THR A 38 -5.09 10.13 2.77
C THR A 38 -6.40 10.12 3.54
N GLN A 39 -6.94 11.32 3.82
CA GLN A 39 -8.17 11.47 4.58
C GLN A 39 -9.40 11.15 3.73
N THR A 40 -10.24 10.24 4.21
CA THR A 40 -11.47 9.81 3.53
C THR A 40 -12.68 9.78 4.46
N ASP A 41 -13.86 10.11 3.93
CA ASP A 41 -15.13 9.95 4.66
C ASP A 41 -15.65 8.50 4.66
N GLU A 42 -16.81 8.27 5.29
CA GLU A 42 -17.44 6.94 5.37
C GLU A 42 -17.85 6.36 4.00
N ASN A 43 -17.90 7.17 2.95
CA ASN A 43 -18.28 6.76 1.60
C ASN A 43 -17.06 6.59 0.68
N GLY A 44 -15.85 6.77 1.19
CA GLY A 44 -14.61 6.70 0.42
C GLY A 44 -14.30 7.97 -0.38
N ASN A 45 -14.99 9.09 -0.12
CA ASN A 45 -14.60 10.37 -0.72
C ASN A 45 -13.36 10.92 -0.01
N ILE A 46 -12.38 11.37 -0.78
CA ILE A 46 -11.22 12.09 -0.24
C ILE A 46 -11.69 13.47 0.23
N ILE A 47 -11.47 13.78 1.52
CA ILE A 47 -11.93 15.02 2.17
C ILE A 47 -10.81 16.01 2.50
N GLY A 48 -9.57 15.67 2.17
CA GLY A 48 -8.38 16.50 2.35
C GLY A 48 -7.45 16.47 1.14
N ASP A 49 -6.21 16.91 1.32
CA ASP A 49 -5.17 16.74 0.32
C ASP A 49 -4.72 15.25 0.34
N PRO A 50 -4.76 14.53 -0.79
CA PRO A 50 -4.34 13.14 -0.82
C PRO A 50 -2.84 13.02 -0.61
N ASP A 51 -2.43 12.05 0.22
CA ASP A 51 -1.03 11.69 0.33
C ASP A 51 -0.62 10.91 -0.93
N SER A 52 0.42 11.37 -1.62
CA SER A 52 0.88 10.77 -2.87
C SER A 52 1.53 9.39 -2.69
N ASP A 53 1.99 9.08 -1.47
CA ASP A 53 2.62 7.80 -1.16
C ASP A 53 1.62 6.72 -0.73
N ASP A 54 0.40 7.12 -0.35
CA ASP A 54 -0.66 6.25 0.13
C ASP A 54 -1.41 5.53 -1.00
N TRP A 55 -1.67 4.24 -0.77
CA TRP A 55 -2.57 3.38 -1.56
C TRP A 55 -2.25 3.29 -3.05
N ARG A 56 -1.05 3.70 -3.45
CA ARG A 56 -0.55 3.52 -4.82
C ARG A 56 -0.26 2.05 -5.10
N THR A 57 -0.57 1.60 -6.31
CA THR A 57 -0.21 0.26 -6.78
C THR A 57 1.30 0.19 -7.02
N SER A 58 1.94 -0.87 -6.56
CA SER A 58 3.37 -1.10 -6.80
C SER A 58 3.71 -1.35 -8.27
N PRO A 59 4.96 -1.07 -8.70
CA PRO A 59 5.38 -1.23 -10.09
C PRO A 59 5.12 -2.64 -10.65
N PHE A 60 5.30 -3.70 -9.85
CA PHE A 60 5.03 -5.06 -10.29
C PHE A 60 3.55 -5.33 -10.60
N TYR A 61 2.64 -4.64 -9.90
CA TYR A 61 1.19 -4.82 -10.02
C TYR A 61 0.52 -3.71 -10.85
N ALA A 62 1.31 -2.83 -11.48
CA ALA A 62 0.78 -1.75 -12.30
C ALA A 62 -0.08 -2.29 -13.46
N GLY A 63 -1.34 -1.84 -13.52
CA GLY A 63 -2.34 -2.30 -14.50
C GLY A 63 -2.92 -3.70 -14.20
N LEU A 64 -2.41 -4.39 -13.17
CA LEU A 64 -2.90 -5.68 -12.71
C LEU A 64 -3.76 -5.53 -11.45
N ALA A 65 -3.54 -4.50 -10.63
CA ALA A 65 -4.36 -4.17 -9.48
C ALA A 65 -4.72 -2.69 -9.45
N GLU A 66 -5.96 -2.41 -9.02
CA GLU A 66 -6.45 -1.08 -8.71
C GLU A 66 -6.83 -1.05 -7.23
N ILE A 67 -6.36 -0.02 -6.54
CA ILE A 67 -6.50 0.15 -5.10
C ILE A 67 -7.25 1.45 -4.87
N ASN A 68 -8.37 1.38 -4.15
CA ASN A 68 -9.01 2.58 -3.64
C ASN A 68 -8.46 2.87 -2.24
N PRO A 69 -8.23 4.15 -1.90
CA PRO A 69 -7.81 4.53 -0.55
C PRO A 69 -8.70 3.92 0.53
N ILE A 70 -8.09 3.53 1.65
CA ILE A 70 -8.83 2.97 2.77
C ILE A 70 -9.86 3.98 3.30
N PHE A 71 -11.06 3.52 3.67
CA PHE A 71 -12.11 4.42 4.15
C PHE A 71 -13.01 3.82 5.24
N PRO A 72 -13.46 4.64 6.23
CA PRO A 72 -12.97 5.99 6.50
C PRO A 72 -11.50 6.00 6.97
N ASN A 73 -10.88 7.17 6.94
CA ASN A 73 -9.53 7.41 7.48
C ASN A 73 -9.44 8.89 7.86
N PRO A 74 -9.28 9.26 9.14
CA PRO A 74 -9.05 8.41 10.32
C PRO A 74 -10.20 7.44 10.68
N VAL A 75 -9.89 6.45 11.51
CA VAL A 75 -10.83 5.44 12.00
C VAL A 75 -11.02 5.59 13.50
N LEU A 76 -12.27 5.83 13.91
CA LEU A 76 -12.63 5.88 15.31
C LEU A 76 -12.53 4.50 15.98
N TYR A 77 -11.86 4.40 17.12
CA TYR A 77 -11.83 3.16 17.90
C TYR A 77 -13.24 2.77 18.39
N GLY A 78 -13.62 1.51 18.17
CA GLY A 78 -14.95 1.00 18.50
C GLY A 78 -16.01 1.20 17.42
N SER A 79 -15.64 1.79 16.28
CA SER A 79 -16.47 1.81 15.06
C SER A 79 -16.48 0.44 14.36
N ASN A 80 -17.17 0.37 13.21
CA ASN A 80 -17.18 -0.80 12.33
C ASN A 80 -15.83 -1.02 11.59
N GLY A 81 -14.86 -0.13 11.77
CA GLY A 81 -13.56 -0.17 11.11
C GLY A 81 -13.56 0.52 9.75
N ALA A 82 -12.53 0.24 8.96
CA ALA A 82 -12.35 0.77 7.62
C ALA A 82 -12.21 -0.33 6.58
N THR A 83 -12.39 0.02 5.31
CA THR A 83 -12.33 -0.91 4.18
C THR A 83 -11.27 -0.44 3.20
N LEU A 84 -10.37 -1.36 2.82
CA LEU A 84 -9.44 -1.20 1.71
C LEU A 84 -9.96 -2.04 0.54
N ASP A 85 -10.41 -1.38 -0.52
CA ASP A 85 -10.92 -2.07 -1.70
C ASP A 85 -9.80 -2.36 -2.70
N VAL A 86 -9.65 -3.64 -3.04
CA VAL A 86 -8.63 -4.14 -3.97
C VAL A 86 -9.28 -4.83 -5.15
N PHE A 87 -9.12 -4.25 -6.34
CA PHE A 87 -9.59 -4.81 -7.60
C PHE A 87 -8.44 -5.46 -8.35
N LEU A 88 -8.59 -6.74 -8.69
CA LEU A 88 -7.56 -7.52 -9.36
C LEU A 88 -7.96 -7.76 -10.81
N ASN A 89 -7.11 -7.36 -11.75
CA ASN A 89 -7.31 -7.45 -13.19
C ASN A 89 -6.31 -8.43 -13.82
N GLY A 90 -6.57 -9.73 -13.72
CA GLY A 90 -5.70 -10.76 -14.32
C GLY A 90 -4.31 -10.86 -13.68
N THR A 91 -4.19 -10.48 -12.40
CA THR A 91 -2.91 -10.61 -11.67
C THR A 91 -2.64 -12.08 -11.35
N PRO A 92 -1.45 -12.64 -11.65
CA PRO A 92 -1.05 -13.95 -11.14
C PRO A 92 -0.68 -13.84 -9.66
N LEU A 93 -1.68 -13.57 -8.83
CA LEU A 93 -1.54 -13.69 -7.38
C LEU A 93 -1.59 -15.17 -7.04
N THR A 94 -0.64 -15.62 -6.22
CA THR A 94 -0.92 -16.75 -5.33
C THR A 94 -2.19 -16.36 -4.57
N SER A 95 -3.20 -17.24 -4.52
CA SER A 95 -4.59 -17.00 -4.08
C SER A 95 -4.77 -16.50 -2.63
N VAL A 96 -3.96 -15.54 -2.20
CA VAL A 96 -3.78 -15.04 -0.84
C VAL A 96 -3.49 -13.54 -0.94
N LEU A 97 -4.23 -12.77 -0.16
CA LEU A 97 -3.91 -11.40 0.21
C LEU A 97 -3.69 -11.34 1.71
N GLU A 98 -2.64 -10.66 2.15
CA GLU A 98 -2.33 -10.48 3.57
C GLU A 98 -2.07 -9.00 3.86
N LEU A 99 -2.93 -8.41 4.68
CA LEU A 99 -2.81 -7.03 5.15
C LEU A 99 -2.30 -7.05 6.58
N GLY A 100 -1.30 -6.23 6.86
CA GLY A 100 -0.74 -6.09 8.20
C GLY A 100 0.17 -4.88 8.31
N TYR A 101 0.82 -4.75 9.46
CA TYR A 101 1.76 -3.68 9.76
C TYR A 101 2.86 -4.17 10.69
N PHE A 102 3.94 -3.41 10.80
CA PHE A 102 4.97 -3.65 11.82
C PHE A 102 4.64 -2.87 13.09
N ASP A 103 4.57 -3.58 14.22
CA ASP A 103 4.37 -2.93 15.52
C ASP A 103 5.64 -2.20 16.00
N PHE A 104 5.55 -1.51 17.13
CA PHE A 104 6.69 -0.79 17.73
C PHE A 104 7.86 -1.69 18.14
N GLN A 105 7.68 -3.01 18.15
CA GLN A 105 8.74 -4.01 18.38
C GLN A 105 9.29 -4.57 17.05
N ASN A 106 8.92 -3.97 15.92
CA ASN A 106 9.24 -4.42 14.58
C ASN A 106 8.76 -5.85 14.29
N ARG A 107 7.61 -6.23 14.84
CA ARG A 107 6.97 -7.52 14.57
C ARG A 107 5.79 -7.33 13.63
N TRP A 108 5.68 -8.20 12.64
CA TRP A 108 4.52 -8.26 11.77
C TRP A 108 3.26 -8.59 12.57
N THR A 109 2.28 -7.70 12.49
CA THR A 109 0.93 -7.88 13.03
C THR A 109 -0.03 -8.00 11.86
N GLN A 110 -0.59 -9.18 11.69
CA GLN A 110 -1.60 -9.44 10.67
C GLN A 110 -2.92 -8.76 11.06
N VAL A 111 -3.45 -7.93 10.17
CA VAL A 111 -4.79 -7.30 10.31
C VAL A 111 -5.83 -8.21 9.69
N GLN A 112 -5.60 -8.65 8.45
CA GLN A 112 -6.49 -9.57 7.77
C GLN A 112 -5.73 -10.43 6.77
N ARG A 113 -6.19 -11.67 6.60
CA ARG A 113 -5.76 -12.56 5.53
C ARG A 113 -6.98 -13.06 4.78
N VAL A 114 -6.91 -13.06 3.46
CA VAL A 114 -7.94 -13.58 2.58
C VAL A 114 -7.30 -14.64 1.69
N ASP A 115 -7.79 -15.87 1.78
CA ASP A 115 -7.37 -16.99 0.93
C ASP A 115 -8.42 -17.27 -0.16
N GLY A 116 -8.05 -18.02 -1.20
CA GLY A 116 -8.94 -18.41 -2.29
C GLY A 116 -9.26 -17.28 -3.28
N ILE A 117 -8.40 -16.27 -3.36
CA ILE A 117 -8.54 -15.14 -4.28
C ILE A 117 -8.51 -15.65 -5.74
N THR A 118 -9.48 -15.20 -6.52
CA THR A 118 -9.58 -15.45 -7.96
C THR A 118 -9.19 -14.21 -8.74
N ASP A 119 -8.66 -14.39 -9.94
CA ASP A 119 -8.43 -13.29 -10.87
C ASP A 119 -9.77 -12.58 -11.20
N PHE A 120 -9.74 -11.27 -11.48
CA PHE A 120 -10.94 -10.48 -11.84
C PHE A 120 -11.97 -10.35 -10.71
N SER A 121 -11.52 -10.10 -9.48
CA SER A 121 -12.38 -9.88 -8.32
C SER A 121 -12.14 -8.53 -7.64
N GLN A 122 -13.21 -8.02 -7.00
CA GLN A 122 -13.11 -7.00 -5.96
C GLN A 122 -12.97 -7.71 -4.61
N ASN A 123 -11.99 -7.29 -3.82
CA ASN A 123 -11.66 -7.90 -2.54
C ASN A 123 -11.62 -6.78 -1.48
N PRO A 124 -12.71 -6.54 -0.75
CA PRO A 124 -12.71 -5.61 0.37
C PRO A 124 -11.95 -6.22 1.54
N LEU A 125 -10.90 -5.54 2.00
CA LEU A 125 -10.20 -5.88 3.24
C LEU A 125 -10.70 -4.98 4.37
N ILE A 126 -11.19 -5.59 5.44
CA ILE A 126 -11.73 -4.93 6.62
C ILE A 126 -10.62 -4.74 7.67
N VAL A 127 -10.40 -3.50 8.04
CA VAL A 127 -9.44 -3.09 9.07
C VAL A 127 -10.20 -2.76 10.34
N SER A 128 -10.15 -3.69 11.31
CA SER A 128 -10.74 -3.49 12.63
C SER A 128 -9.78 -2.69 13.53
N PRO A 129 -10.22 -1.60 14.20
CA PRO A 129 -9.39 -0.84 15.14
C PRO A 129 -8.87 -1.68 16.32
N ALA A 130 -9.57 -2.76 16.66
CA ALA A 130 -9.14 -3.70 17.70
C ALA A 130 -7.87 -4.49 17.33
N SER A 131 -7.47 -4.47 16.05
CA SER A 131 -6.21 -5.08 15.59
C SER A 131 -4.98 -4.31 16.07
N PHE A 132 -5.14 -3.04 16.44
CA PHE A 132 -4.03 -2.13 16.80
C PHE A 132 -3.79 -2.02 18.30
N GLY A 133 -4.74 -2.46 19.13
CA GLY A 133 -4.62 -2.42 20.58
C GLY A 133 -5.88 -2.93 21.28
N SER A 134 -5.75 -3.34 22.54
CA SER A 134 -6.87 -3.90 23.32
C SER A 134 -7.86 -2.83 23.83
N ASN A 135 -7.51 -1.55 23.69
CA ASN A 135 -8.38 -0.41 23.99
C ASN A 135 -7.93 0.81 23.18
N ALA A 136 -8.78 1.85 23.15
CA ALA A 136 -8.53 3.07 22.40
C ALA A 136 -7.17 3.73 22.71
N SER A 137 -6.73 3.73 23.97
CA SER A 137 -5.44 4.36 24.34
C SER A 137 -4.23 3.60 23.81
N LEU A 138 -4.34 2.28 23.67
CA LEU A 138 -3.27 1.43 23.12
C LEU A 138 -3.30 1.33 21.60
N ALA A 139 -4.49 1.49 21.00
CA ALA A 139 -4.69 1.42 19.56
C ALA A 139 -4.47 2.77 18.86
N ARG A 140 -4.48 3.88 19.59
CA ARG A 140 -4.36 5.21 19.00
C ARG A 140 -2.99 5.42 18.36
N GLY A 141 -3.00 5.92 17.13
CA GLY A 141 -1.80 6.33 16.40
C GLY A 141 -1.95 6.14 14.90
N THR A 142 -0.90 6.52 14.19
CA THR A 142 -0.76 6.30 12.75
C THR A 142 0.03 5.02 12.49
N TYR A 143 -0.47 4.18 11.60
CA TYR A 143 0.13 2.89 11.25
C TYR A 143 0.30 2.80 9.74
N ARG A 144 1.44 2.26 9.29
CA ARG A 144 1.65 1.92 7.88
C ARG A 144 1.16 0.51 7.63
N LEU A 145 0.07 0.39 6.89
CA LEU A 145 -0.43 -0.90 6.44
C LEU A 145 0.29 -1.30 5.14
N VAL A 146 0.62 -2.57 5.04
CA VAL A 146 1.24 -3.17 3.85
C VAL A 146 0.36 -4.34 3.40
N LEU A 147 -0.04 -4.33 2.14
CA LEU A 147 -0.74 -5.43 1.51
C LEU A 147 0.24 -6.30 0.73
N LEU A 148 0.31 -7.57 1.09
CA LEU A 148 1.19 -8.58 0.49
C LEU A 148 0.38 -9.61 -0.30
N ASP A 149 0.99 -10.14 -1.37
CA ASP A 149 0.53 -11.39 -1.96
C ASP A 149 1.05 -12.63 -1.20
N GLY A 150 0.57 -13.81 -1.57
CA GLY A 150 1.05 -15.07 -0.99
C GLY A 150 2.53 -15.43 -1.29
N ASN A 151 3.22 -14.71 -2.18
CA ASN A 151 4.68 -14.77 -2.33
C ASN A 151 5.42 -13.70 -1.50
N GLN A 152 4.71 -13.00 -0.61
CA GLN A 152 5.23 -11.90 0.22
C GLN A 152 5.72 -10.69 -0.57
N ARG A 153 5.19 -10.48 -1.79
CA ARG A 153 5.46 -9.28 -2.58
C ARG A 153 4.48 -8.17 -2.20
N VAL A 154 4.98 -6.95 -2.10
CA VAL A 154 4.14 -5.80 -1.78
C VAL A 154 3.28 -5.42 -2.98
N ILE A 155 1.96 -5.42 -2.78
CA ILE A 155 0.96 -4.96 -3.75
C ILE A 155 0.79 -3.45 -3.62
N THR A 156 0.55 -2.99 -2.40
CA THR A 156 0.36 -1.58 -2.03
C THR A 156 0.69 -1.37 -0.56
N TYR A 157 0.84 -0.12 -0.15
CA TYR A 157 0.90 0.28 1.26
C TYR A 157 0.21 1.63 1.41
N GLY A 158 -0.17 1.99 2.63
CA GLY A 158 -0.70 3.29 2.96
C GLY A 158 -0.89 3.44 4.46
N ASP A 159 -1.03 4.68 4.89
CA ASP A 159 -1.09 5.04 6.30
C ASP A 159 -2.54 5.22 6.76
N ILE A 160 -2.82 4.69 7.95
CA ILE A 160 -4.12 4.77 8.61
C ILE A 160 -3.96 5.38 10.00
N GLU A 161 -4.87 6.27 10.38
CA GLU A 161 -4.94 6.83 11.72
C GLU A 161 -6.07 6.20 12.53
N ILE A 162 -5.77 5.75 13.74
CA ILE A 162 -6.75 5.27 14.71
C ILE A 162 -6.91 6.32 15.82
N GLU A 163 -8.16 6.73 16.09
CA GLU A 163 -8.50 7.78 17.08
C GLU A 163 -9.17 7.24 18.37
#